data_AF-A0A429X543-F1
#
_entry.id   AF-A0A429X543-F1
#
_cell.length_a   1.000
_cell.length_b   1.000
_cell.length_c   1.000
_cell.angle_alpha   90.00
_cell.angle_beta   90.00
_cell.angle_gamma   90.00
#
_symmetry.space_group_name_H-M   'P 1'
#
loop_
_entity.id
_entity.type
_entity.pdbx_description
1 polymer ?
#
loop_
_entity_poly.entity_id
_entity_poly.type
_entity_poly.pdbx_seq_one_letter_code
_entity_poly.pdbx_strand_id
1 'polypeptide(L)'
;MRAYQLKRIDKQHEMHIQAWLNHIAGSTKEQGKKQVPVFKRFEDFYNYEEELKKVERPERSKLSPKLQRMASLAAKINLGRGIADG
;
A
#
# COMPACT_ATOMS: atom_id res chain seq x y z
N MET A 1 -11.95 3.90 -13.55
CA MET A 1 -11.37 3.56 -12.23
C MET A 1 -10.08 4.31 -11.93
N ARG A 2 -9.07 4.33 -12.82
CA ARG A 2 -7.77 5.00 -12.58
C ARG A 2 -7.87 6.50 -12.27
N ALA A 3 -8.58 7.28 -13.09
CA ALA A 3 -8.72 8.73 -12.87
C ALA A 3 -9.39 9.07 -11.52
N TYR A 4 -10.35 8.25 -11.08
CA TYR A 4 -10.99 8.39 -9.78
C TYR A 4 -10.03 8.08 -8.62
N GLN A 5 -9.19 7.06 -8.76
CA GLN A 5 -8.17 6.72 -7.77
C GLN A 5 -7.12 7.84 -7.64
N LEU A 6 -6.65 8.38 -8.76
CA LEU A 6 -5.71 9.51 -8.77
C LEU A 6 -6.31 10.74 -8.08
N LYS A 7 -7.54 11.13 -8.45
CA LYS A 7 -8.25 12.24 -7.79
C LYS A 7 -8.41 12.04 -6.28
N ARG A 8 -8.58 10.79 -5.84
CA ARG A 8 -8.67 10.45 -4.41
C ARG A 8 -7.32 10.59 -3.72
N ILE A 9 -6.22 10.22 -4.36
CA ILE A 9 -4.85 10.41 -3.84
C ILE A 9 -4.54 11.90 -3.73
N ASP A 10 -4.91 12.72 -4.73
CA ASP A 10 -4.73 14.18 -4.67
C ASP A 10 -5.47 14.78 -3.47
N LYS A 11 -6.73 14.37 -3.26
CA LYS A 11 -7.50 14.78 -2.08
C LYS A 11 -6.86 14.32 -0.77
N GLN A 12 -6.30 13.11 -0.74
CA GLN A 12 -5.57 12.63 0.43
C GLN A 12 -4.34 13.48 0.69
N HIS A 13 -3.56 13.80 -0.34
CA HIS A 13 -2.39 14.67 -0.22
C HIS A 13 -2.74 16.02 0.42
N GLU A 14 -3.80 16.68 -0.03
CA GLU A 14 -4.28 17.93 0.57
C GLU A 14 -4.66 17.78 2.05
N MET A 15 -5.40 16.72 2.40
CA MET A 15 -5.76 16.43 3.80
C MET A 15 -4.53 16.16 4.67
N HIS A 16 -3.53 15.45 4.14
CA HIS A 16 -2.29 15.18 4.86
C HIS A 16 -1.46 16.45 5.03
N ILE A 17 -1.43 17.35 4.05
CA ILE A 17 -0.80 18.68 4.20
C ILE A 17 -1.46 19.46 5.34
N GLN A 18 -2.80 19.51 5.38
CA GLN A 18 -3.53 20.17 6.46
C GLN A 18 -3.22 19.53 7.81
N ALA A 19 -3.24 18.20 7.89
CA ALA A 19 -2.88 17.47 9.11
C ALA A 19 -1.43 17.74 9.51
N TRP A 20 -0.49 17.76 8.56
CA TRP A 20 0.92 18.05 8.78
C TRP A 20 1.11 19.46 9.36
N LEU A 21 0.50 20.48 8.75
CA LEU A 21 0.54 21.85 9.25
C LEU A 21 0.00 21.95 10.68
N ASN A 22 -1.05 21.19 11.00
CA ASN A 22 -1.60 21.10 12.35
C ASN A 22 -0.72 20.27 13.31
N HIS A 23 0.06 19.30 12.80
CA HIS A 23 0.79 18.31 13.59
C HIS A 23 2.26 18.68 13.88
N ILE A 24 2.90 19.51 13.03
CA ILE A 24 4.25 20.07 13.24
C ILE A 24 4.38 20.69 14.65
N ALA A 25 3.29 21.14 15.26
CA ALA A 25 3.26 21.79 16.56
C ALA A 25 3.51 20.89 17.79
N GLY A 26 3.42 19.55 17.72
CA GLY A 26 3.35 18.76 18.97
C GLY A 26 4.02 17.38 19.03
N SER A 27 4.33 16.75 17.90
CA SER A 27 4.84 15.38 17.92
C SER A 27 6.35 15.31 18.04
N THR A 28 6.85 15.22 19.27
CA THR A 28 8.24 14.87 19.56
C THR A 28 8.34 13.49 20.20
N LYS A 29 9.40 12.77 19.86
CA LYS A 29 9.81 11.53 20.53
C LYS A 29 11.11 11.76 21.27
N GLU A 30 11.30 11.01 22.34
CA GLU A 30 12.57 11.00 23.07
C GLU A 30 13.62 10.20 22.30
N GLN A 31 14.77 10.83 22.05
CA GLN A 31 15.95 10.20 21.47
C GLN A 31 17.14 10.48 22.40
N GLY A 32 17.41 9.53 23.31
CA GLY A 32 18.40 9.72 24.36
C GLY A 32 17.93 10.77 25.36
N LYS A 33 18.68 11.88 25.49
CA LYS A 33 18.34 13.02 26.38
C LYS A 33 17.65 14.18 25.66
N LYS A 34 17.22 14.01 24.40
CA LYS A 34 16.67 15.07 23.55
C LYS A 34 15.28 14.70 23.04
N GLN A 35 14.41 15.70 22.96
CA GLN A 35 13.14 15.60 22.21
C GLN A 35 13.41 15.92 20.75
N VAL A 36 13.05 15.00 19.85
CA VAL A 36 13.18 15.19 18.39
C VAL A 36 11.81 15.06 17.74
N PRO A 37 11.49 15.82 16.68
CA PRO A 37 10.25 15.62 15.93
C PRO A 37 10.12 14.17 15.47
N VAL A 38 8.92 13.59 15.60
CA VAL A 38 8.62 12.22 15.16
C VAL A 38 8.87 12.06 13.67
N PHE A 39 8.42 13.05 12.91
CA PHE A 39 8.60 13.19 11.47
C PHE A 39 9.44 14.43 11.21
N LYS A 40 10.49 14.32 10.40
CA LYS A 40 11.39 15.44 10.09
C LYS A 40 10.95 16.18 8.85
N ARG A 41 10.31 15.48 7.92
CA ARG A 41 9.76 16.02 6.68
C ARG A 41 8.35 15.46 6.46
N PHE A 42 7.61 16.11 5.57
CA PHE A 42 6.27 15.68 5.22
C PHE A 42 6.25 14.27 4.61
N GLU A 43 7.26 13.92 3.82
CA GLU A 43 7.37 12.61 3.17
C GLU A 43 7.54 11.46 4.17
N ASP A 44 8.04 11.76 5.38
CA ASP A 44 8.12 10.77 6.47
C ASP A 44 6.73 10.49 7.08
N PHE A 45 5.78 11.43 6.92
CA PHE A 45 4.39 11.32 7.38
C PHE A 45 3.46 10.76 6.28
N TYR A 46 3.62 11.25 5.04
CA TYR A 46 2.84 10.82 3.88
C TYR A 46 3.66 10.89 2.59
N ASN A 47 3.86 9.75 1.93
CA ASN A 47 4.61 9.66 0.68
C ASN A 47 3.66 9.57 -0.53
N TYR A 48 3.37 10.72 -1.14
CA TYR A 48 2.49 10.83 -2.31
C TYR A 48 2.97 10.00 -3.51
N GLU A 49 4.29 9.99 -3.78
CA GLU A 49 4.85 9.24 -4.91
C GLU A 49 4.67 7.73 -4.75
N GLU A 50 4.75 7.23 -3.51
CA GLU A 50 4.51 5.82 -3.21
C GLU A 50 3.04 5.44 -3.48
N GLU A 51 2.10 6.30 -3.11
CA GLU A 51 0.67 6.10 -3.37
C GLU A 51 0.34 6.11 -4.86
N LEU A 52 0.97 7.00 -5.63
CA LEU A 52 0.86 6.97 -7.09
C LEU A 52 1.39 5.64 -7.67
N LYS A 53 2.55 5.18 -7.19
CA LYS A 53 3.14 3.90 -7.62
C LYS A 53 2.24 2.71 -7.33
N LYS A 54 1.49 2.71 -6.22
CA LYS A 54 0.51 1.65 -5.88
C LYS A 54 -0.65 1.59 -6.86
N VAL A 55 -1.05 2.71 -7.47
CA VAL A 55 -2.08 2.75 -8.52
C VAL A 55 -1.55 2.24 -9.85
N GLU A 56 -0.29 2.55 -10.17
CA GLU A 56 0.34 2.10 -11.42
C GLU A 56 0.75 0.63 -11.38
N ARG A 57 1.20 0.17 -10.22
CA ARG A 57 1.61 -1.20 -9.95
C ARG A 57 0.90 -1.65 -8.68
N PRO A 58 -0.39 -2.03 -8.77
CA PRO A 58 -1.04 -2.66 -7.64
C PRO A 58 -0.19 -3.87 -7.26
N GLU A 59 0.31 -3.88 -6.02
CA GLU A 59 1.06 -5.02 -5.52
C GLU A 59 0.22 -6.27 -5.78
N ARG A 60 0.71 -7.14 -6.67
CA ARG A 60 0.16 -8.48 -6.76
C ARG A 60 0.51 -9.09 -5.42
N SER A 61 -0.49 -9.24 -4.54
CA SER A 61 -0.31 -9.96 -3.30
C SER A 61 0.36 -11.27 -3.66
N LYS A 62 1.62 -11.42 -3.24
CA LYS A 62 2.35 -12.65 -3.46
C LYS A 62 1.56 -13.68 -2.67
N LEU A 63 0.81 -14.53 -3.38
CA LEU A 63 0.09 -15.64 -2.76
C LEU A 63 1.08 -16.34 -1.84
N SER A 64 0.67 -16.68 -0.61
CA SER A 64 1.54 -17.42 0.30
C SER A 64 2.03 -18.69 -0.41
N PRO A 65 3.23 -19.21 -0.11
CA PRO A 65 3.75 -20.41 -0.78
C PRO A 65 2.77 -21.59 -0.75
N LYS A 66 1.98 -21.71 0.34
CA LYS A 66 0.91 -22.69 0.47
C LYS A 66 -0.23 -22.45 -0.52
N LEU A 67 -0.67 -21.20 -0.67
CA LEU A 67 -1.74 -20.83 -1.59
C LEU A 67 -1.32 -20.97 -3.05
N GLN A 68 -0.05 -20.70 -3.38
CA GLN A 68 0.52 -20.97 -4.71
C GLN A 68 0.47 -22.46 -5.05
N ARG A 69 0.88 -23.32 -4.10
CA ARG A 69 0.79 -24.79 -4.28
C ARG A 69 -0.65 -25.24 -4.49
N MET A 70 -1.59 -24.75 -3.68
CA MET A 70 -3.01 -25.08 -3.84
C MET A 70 -3.57 -24.61 -5.19
N ALA A 71 -3.25 -23.39 -5.62
CA ALA A 71 -3.66 -22.88 -6.93
C ALA A 71 -3.10 -23.73 -8.08
N SER A 72 -1.83 -24.15 -7.99
CA SER A 72 -1.20 -25.02 -8.99
C SER A 72 -1.82 -26.42 -9.03
N LEU A 73 -2.24 -26.97 -7.88
CA LEU A 73 -2.92 -28.26 -7.80
C LEU A 73 -4.34 -28.16 -8.38
N ALA A 74 -5.08 -27.12 -8.02
CA ALA A 74 -6.42 -26.86 -8.55
C ALA A 74 -6.40 -26.69 -10.08
N ALA A 75 -5.43 -25.95 -10.62
CA ALA A 75 -5.25 -25.81 -12.06
C ALA A 75 -5.01 -27.16 -12.75
N LYS A 76 -4.16 -28.02 -12.18
CA LYS A 76 -3.91 -29.37 -12.70
C LYS A 76 -5.16 -30.25 -12.67
N ILE A 77 -5.93 -30.22 -11.58
CA ILE A 77 -7.18 -30.99 -11.44
C ILE A 77 -8.22 -30.52 -12.46
N ASN A 78 -8.37 -29.21 -12.64
CA ASN A 78 -9.31 -28.64 -13.62
C ASN A 78 -8.93 -29.00 -15.06
N LEU A 79 -7.63 -29.09 -15.38
CA LEU A 79 -7.14 -29.56 -16.68
C LEU A 79 -7.34 -31.07 -16.89
N GLY A 80 -7.18 -31.88 -15.84
CA GLY A 80 -7.35 -33.34 -15.92
C GLY A 80 -8.80 -33.81 -15.94
N ARG A 81 -9.73 -33.01 -15.40
CA ARG A 81 -11.17 -33.36 -15.36
C ARG A 81 -11.87 -33.14 -16.71
N GLY A 82 -11.32 -32.32 -17.60
CA GLY A 82 -11.87 -32.10 -18.94
C GLY A 82 -11.63 -33.23 -19.95
N ILE A 83 -10.88 -34.27 -19.59
CA ILE A 83 -10.53 -35.40 -20.48
C ILE A 83 -11.30 -36.68 -20.12
N ALA A 84 -11.93 -36.75 -18.93
CA ALA A 84 -12.57 -37.97 -18.45
C ALA A 84 -14.10 -38.06 -18.72
N ASP A 85 -14.73 -36.98 -19.17
CA ASP A 85 -16.19 -36.89 -19.40
C ASP A 85 -16.55 -36.68 -20.90
N GLY A 86 -15.72 -37.17 -21.83
CA GLY A 86 -15.93 -37.07 -23.30
C GLY A 86 -15.97 -38.43 -23.99
#